data_AF-A0A177WAE4-F1
#
_entry.id   AF-A0A177WAE4-F1
#
_cell.length_a   1.000
_cell.length_b   1.000
_cell.length_c   1.000
_cell.angle_alpha   90.00
_cell.angle_beta   90.00
_cell.angle_gamma   90.00
#
_symmetry.space_group_name_H-M   'P 1'
#
loop_
_entity.id
_entity.type
_entity.pdbx_description
1 polymer ?
#
loop_
_entity_poly.entity_id
_entity_poly.type
_entity_poly.pdbx_seq_one_letter_code
_entity_poly.pdbx_strand_id
1 'polypeptide(L)'
;MPYMSNSNVQILAANFGSLDWIWAALMMSRCFVLAWHRAEETAFDIAVIETINAIISANSSTGTCNGENMSGFGAWWCALELGTRLLAISFIRETVTRIRFKTTFWLIGVKHFLLNRKQRHENWMFMIIPIVIISPISIVIGAVLDTPTLSFLGIPLLVMGFLRPTRMWPDINHEYSSGQDAKLYSAMMPSLMKSISKLISTGRIPPIYPGNVLLARIDSRLLLLRGAETWFEGVSVIITGTELEPTSCHALEGTEVDTVLNNGLFVDASQKTVWLNHTIMHTLLTGYDSSVPTAPF
;
A
#
# COMPACT_ATOMS: atom_id res chain seq x y z
N MET A 1 44.82 1.83 12.66
CA MET A 1 43.42 1.66 13.08
C MET A 1 43.45 1.16 14.52
N PRO A 2 42.89 1.90 15.49
CA PRO A 2 42.96 1.49 16.89
C PRO A 2 42.02 0.29 17.12
N TYR A 3 42.58 -0.76 17.72
CA TYR A 3 41.85 -1.92 18.22
C TYR A 3 40.81 -1.44 19.25
N MET A 4 39.52 -1.62 18.96
CA MET A 4 38.49 -1.54 19.99
C MET A 4 38.71 -2.70 20.97
N SER A 5 38.99 -2.39 22.24
CA SER A 5 39.14 -3.40 23.29
C SER A 5 37.82 -4.11 23.55
N ASN A 6 37.88 -5.44 23.74
CA ASN A 6 36.75 -6.32 24.04
C ASN A 6 35.87 -5.87 25.22
N SER A 7 36.35 -4.97 26.07
CA SER A 7 35.60 -4.36 27.17
C SER A 7 34.42 -3.50 26.69
N ASN A 8 34.54 -2.79 25.57
CA ASN A 8 33.47 -1.91 25.07
C ASN A 8 32.33 -2.70 24.39
N VAL A 9 32.64 -3.87 23.82
CA VAL A 9 31.66 -4.80 23.24
C VAL A 9 30.84 -5.48 24.33
N GLN A 10 31.47 -5.83 25.46
CA GLN A 10 30.77 -6.41 26.62
C GLN A 10 29.88 -5.41 27.35
N ILE A 11 30.25 -4.11 27.41
CA ILE A 11 29.41 -3.06 27.99
C ILE A 11 28.21 -2.74 27.08
N LEU A 12 28.36 -2.85 25.74
CA LEU A 12 27.22 -2.79 24.83
C LEU A 12 26.30 -4.01 25.02
N ALA A 13 26.86 -5.23 25.03
CA ALA A 13 26.11 -6.47 25.18
C ALA A 13 25.37 -6.59 26.54
N ALA A 14 25.97 -6.12 27.64
CA ALA A 14 25.33 -6.09 28.96
C ALA A 14 24.13 -5.11 29.02
N ASN A 15 24.12 -4.06 28.20
CA ASN A 15 22.97 -3.15 28.07
C ASN A 15 21.89 -3.71 27.13
N PHE A 16 22.19 -4.69 26.26
CA PHE A 16 21.20 -5.30 25.37
C PHE A 16 20.26 -6.28 26.09
N GLY A 17 20.69 -6.93 27.18
CA GLY A 17 19.81 -7.78 27.99
C GLY A 17 18.61 -7.03 28.60
N SER A 18 18.69 -5.70 28.75
CA SER A 18 17.55 -4.88 29.17
C SER A 18 16.59 -4.51 28.04
N LEU A 19 16.92 -4.84 26.79
CA LEU A 19 16.16 -4.52 25.57
C LEU A 19 15.50 -5.75 24.94
N ASP A 20 15.79 -6.95 25.43
CA ASP A 20 15.19 -8.20 24.91
C ASP A 20 13.66 -8.20 25.02
N TRP A 21 13.11 -7.64 26.10
CA TRP A 21 11.66 -7.49 26.26
C TRP A 21 11.08 -6.48 25.26
N ILE A 22 11.83 -5.43 24.87
CA ILE A 22 11.40 -4.46 23.84
C ILE A 22 11.38 -5.17 22.49
N TRP A 23 12.41 -5.95 22.19
CA TRP A 23 12.44 -6.76 20.98
C TRP A 23 11.32 -7.79 20.93
N ALA A 24 11.09 -8.51 22.02
CA ALA A 24 9.98 -9.45 22.14
C ALA A 24 8.62 -8.77 21.99
N ALA A 25 8.43 -7.59 22.58
CA ALA A 25 7.20 -6.81 22.46
C ALA A 25 6.98 -6.30 21.02
N LEU A 26 8.03 -5.78 20.37
CA LEU A 26 7.98 -5.38 18.96
C LEU A 26 7.64 -6.57 18.06
N MET A 27 8.28 -7.71 18.30
CA MET A 27 8.02 -8.95 17.58
C MET A 27 6.59 -9.42 17.76
N MET A 28 6.09 -9.51 19.00
CA MET A 28 4.74 -9.95 19.30
C MET A 28 3.69 -9.01 18.72
N SER A 29 3.88 -7.69 18.84
CA SER A 29 2.99 -6.70 18.23
C SER A 29 2.92 -6.86 16.71
N ARG A 30 4.07 -7.06 16.05
CA ARG A 30 4.12 -7.26 14.61
C ARG A 30 3.53 -8.60 14.17
N CYS A 31 3.84 -9.69 14.85
CA CYS A 31 3.24 -10.99 14.57
C CYS A 31 1.72 -10.97 14.73
N PHE A 32 1.20 -10.28 15.75
CA PHE A 32 -0.25 -10.13 15.93
C PHE A 32 -0.89 -9.34 14.80
N VAL A 33 -0.31 -8.20 14.40
CA VAL A 33 -0.81 -7.40 13.27
C VAL A 33 -0.76 -8.18 11.96
N LEU A 34 0.32 -8.90 11.70
CA LEU A 34 0.49 -9.69 10.48
C LEU A 34 -0.49 -10.86 10.43
N ALA A 35 -0.59 -11.64 11.51
CA ALA A 35 -1.52 -12.77 11.60
C ALA A 35 -3.00 -12.33 11.52
N TRP A 36 -3.35 -11.19 12.12
CA TRP A 36 -4.74 -10.76 12.25
C TRP A 36 -5.23 -9.91 11.07
N HIS A 37 -4.45 -8.93 10.63
CA HIS A 37 -4.86 -7.99 9.58
C HIS A 37 -4.40 -8.38 8.18
N ARG A 38 -3.30 -9.15 8.05
CA ARG A 38 -2.58 -9.37 6.78
C ARG A 38 -2.11 -10.84 6.63
N ALA A 39 -3.01 -11.79 6.87
CA ALA A 39 -2.69 -13.22 6.87
C ALA A 39 -2.08 -13.71 5.53
N GLU A 40 -2.64 -13.27 4.39
CA GLU A 40 -2.14 -13.63 3.05
C GLU A 40 -0.70 -13.15 2.82
N GLU A 41 -0.43 -11.91 3.24
CA GLU A 41 0.90 -11.32 3.16
C GLU A 41 1.90 -12.05 4.06
N THR A 42 1.44 -12.52 5.23
CA THR A 42 2.27 -13.32 6.14
C THR A 42 2.64 -14.67 5.51
N ALA A 43 1.69 -15.32 4.82
CA ALA A 43 1.96 -16.57 4.10
C ALA A 43 3.02 -16.36 3.00
N PHE A 44 2.97 -15.24 2.29
CA PHE A 44 4.02 -14.87 1.33
C PHE A 44 5.39 -14.69 2.01
N ASP A 45 5.45 -13.99 3.14
CA ASP A 45 6.71 -13.78 3.87
C ASP A 45 7.32 -15.10 4.37
N ILE A 46 6.48 -16.03 4.84
CA ILE A 46 6.90 -17.38 5.23
C ILE A 46 7.47 -18.14 4.01
N ALA A 47 6.80 -18.08 2.86
CA ALA A 47 7.30 -18.70 1.64
C ALA A 47 8.67 -18.12 1.20
N VAL A 48 8.88 -16.82 1.37
CA VAL A 48 10.18 -16.17 1.12
C VAL A 48 11.25 -16.67 2.09
N ILE A 49 10.93 -16.84 3.38
CA ILE A 49 11.87 -17.43 4.36
C ILE A 49 12.26 -18.85 3.96
N GLU A 50 11.28 -19.69 3.64
CA GLU A 50 11.54 -21.09 3.30
C GLU A 50 12.33 -21.24 2.00
N THR A 51 12.09 -20.36 1.01
CA THR A 51 12.92 -20.34 -0.20
C THR A 51 14.36 -19.89 0.09
N ILE A 52 14.56 -18.87 0.94
CA ILE A 52 15.92 -18.48 1.38
C ILE A 52 16.60 -19.64 2.12
N ASN A 53 15.90 -20.30 3.04
CA ASN A 53 16.43 -21.45 3.77
C ASN A 53 16.81 -22.60 2.82
N ALA A 54 15.99 -22.87 1.81
CA ALA A 54 16.26 -23.89 0.79
C ALA A 54 17.47 -23.55 -0.10
N ILE A 55 17.66 -22.28 -0.45
CA ILE A 55 18.83 -21.82 -1.22
C ILE A 55 20.10 -21.95 -0.37
N ILE A 56 20.02 -21.63 0.92
CA ILE A 56 21.15 -21.75 1.83
C ILE A 56 21.50 -23.23 2.06
N SER A 57 20.50 -24.10 2.26
CA SER A 57 20.73 -25.53 2.44
C SER A 57 21.26 -26.21 1.17
N ALA A 58 20.84 -25.78 -0.02
CA ALA A 58 21.37 -26.27 -1.29
C ALA A 58 22.86 -25.93 -1.50
N ASN A 59 23.32 -24.80 -0.94
CA ASN A 59 24.73 -24.38 -1.00
C ASN A 59 25.56 -24.90 0.18
N SER A 60 24.96 -25.61 1.13
CA SER A 60 25.63 -26.16 2.32
C SER A 60 25.95 -27.64 2.11
N SER A 61 27.19 -28.04 2.43
CA SER A 61 27.63 -29.43 2.38
C SER A 61 26.88 -30.35 3.36
N THR A 62 26.15 -29.80 4.33
CA THR A 62 25.40 -30.55 5.35
C THR A 62 23.88 -30.50 5.18
N GLY A 63 23.37 -29.81 4.15
CA GLY A 63 21.94 -29.78 3.81
C GLY A 63 21.00 -29.18 4.88
N THR A 64 21.54 -28.59 5.95
CA THR A 64 20.77 -28.05 7.07
C THR A 64 21.34 -26.71 7.53
N CYS A 65 20.46 -25.84 8.02
CA CYS A 65 20.80 -24.55 8.65
C CYS A 65 21.57 -24.68 9.98
N ASN A 66 21.81 -25.92 10.45
CA ASN A 66 22.53 -26.24 11.69
C ASN A 66 23.95 -26.80 11.43
N GLY A 67 24.44 -26.74 10.18
CA GLY A 67 25.76 -27.25 9.82
C GLY A 67 26.91 -26.39 10.35
N GLU A 68 27.87 -27.03 11.02
CA GLU A 68 29.02 -26.41 11.71
C GLU A 68 30.02 -25.67 10.78
N ASN A 69 29.78 -25.61 9.46
CA ASN A 69 30.72 -25.06 8.46
C ASN A 69 30.13 -23.95 7.57
N MET A 70 29.11 -23.21 8.04
CA MET A 70 28.60 -22.05 7.31
C MET A 70 29.34 -20.77 7.69
N SER A 71 29.85 -20.04 6.69
CA SER A 71 30.48 -18.71 6.86
C SER A 71 29.75 -17.65 6.06
N GLY A 72 29.67 -16.41 6.57
CA GLY A 72 29.05 -15.28 5.87
C GLY A 72 27.55 -15.16 6.10
N PHE A 73 26.81 -14.73 5.06
CA PHE A 73 25.38 -14.41 5.14
C PHE A 73 24.51 -15.58 5.64
N GLY A 74 24.82 -16.81 5.21
CA GLY A 74 24.06 -17.99 5.63
C GLY A 74 24.15 -18.27 7.13
N ALA A 75 25.33 -18.11 7.73
CA ALA A 75 25.53 -18.31 9.17
C ALA A 75 24.76 -17.26 9.99
N TRP A 76 24.81 -16.01 9.55
CA TRP A 76 24.07 -14.92 10.19
C TRP A 76 22.56 -15.11 10.07
N TRP A 77 22.05 -15.49 8.88
CA TRP A 77 20.63 -15.76 8.67
C TRP A 77 20.12 -16.91 9.53
N CYS A 78 20.88 -18.01 9.59
CA CYS A 78 20.50 -19.19 10.36
C CYS A 78 20.60 -19.00 11.88
N ALA A 79 21.43 -18.06 12.36
CA ALA A 79 21.49 -17.69 13.77
C ALA A 79 20.30 -16.84 14.24
N LEU A 80 19.56 -16.20 13.33
CA LEU A 80 18.37 -15.40 13.66
C LEU A 80 17.17 -16.30 14.02
N GLU A 81 16.40 -15.91 15.02
CA GLU A 81 15.11 -16.54 15.32
C GLU A 81 14.09 -16.36 14.18
N LEU A 82 13.12 -17.27 14.05
CA LEU A 82 12.07 -17.16 13.02
C LEU A 82 11.34 -15.81 13.07
N GLY A 83 11.09 -15.31 14.28
CA GLY A 83 10.49 -13.99 14.49
C GLY A 83 11.30 -12.88 13.82
N THR A 84 12.59 -12.76 14.15
CA THR A 84 13.43 -11.69 13.60
C THR A 84 13.57 -11.77 12.08
N ARG A 85 13.58 -12.98 11.51
CA ARG A 85 13.53 -13.19 10.04
C ARG A 85 12.23 -12.67 9.42
N LEU A 86 11.08 -13.00 10.03
CA LEU A 86 9.77 -12.52 9.58
C LEU A 86 9.67 -10.99 9.66
N LEU A 87 10.15 -10.40 10.75
CA LEU A 87 10.15 -8.94 10.91
C LEU A 87 11.03 -8.27 9.85
N ALA A 88 12.23 -8.80 9.60
CA ALA A 88 13.13 -8.25 8.59
C ALA A 88 12.54 -8.30 7.18
N ILE A 89 12.00 -9.45 6.76
CA ILE A 89 11.40 -9.60 5.43
C ILE A 89 10.16 -8.73 5.29
N SER A 90 9.25 -8.74 6.27
CA SER A 90 8.04 -7.91 6.22
C SER A 90 8.40 -6.43 6.15
N PHE A 91 9.40 -5.97 6.93
CA PHE A 91 9.86 -4.59 6.90
C PHE A 91 10.45 -4.20 5.54
N ILE A 92 11.28 -5.06 4.95
CA ILE A 92 11.84 -4.82 3.61
C ILE A 92 10.73 -4.75 2.57
N ARG A 93 9.80 -5.71 2.57
CA ARG A 93 8.68 -5.73 1.64
C ARG A 93 7.81 -4.49 1.75
N GLU A 94 7.42 -4.11 2.97
CA GLU A 94 6.62 -2.90 3.22
C GLU A 94 7.34 -1.65 2.73
N THR A 95 8.64 -1.54 3.02
CA THR A 95 9.47 -0.42 2.56
C THR A 95 9.52 -0.35 1.04
N VAL A 96 9.75 -1.48 0.36
CA VAL A 96 9.75 -1.55 -1.11
C VAL A 96 8.39 -1.15 -1.69
N THR A 97 7.31 -1.69 -1.14
CA THR A 97 5.94 -1.36 -1.56
C THR A 97 5.66 0.14 -1.40
N ARG A 98 6.07 0.75 -0.28
CA ARG A 98 5.93 2.19 -0.03
C ARG A 98 6.77 3.04 -0.98
N ILE A 99 8.01 2.64 -1.25
CA ILE A 99 8.87 3.30 -2.25
C ILE A 99 8.18 3.27 -3.60
N ARG A 100 7.64 2.12 -4.02
CA ARG A 100 6.92 1.99 -5.30
C ARG A 100 5.73 2.94 -5.38
N PHE A 101 4.88 2.97 -4.36
CA PHE A 101 3.72 3.86 -4.35
C PHE A 101 4.10 5.35 -4.37
N LYS A 102 5.03 5.76 -3.50
CA LYS A 102 5.50 7.15 -3.41
C LYS A 102 6.21 7.61 -4.69
N THR A 103 7.05 6.76 -5.27
CA THR A 103 7.74 7.05 -6.54
C THR A 103 6.75 7.18 -7.68
N THR A 104 5.72 6.32 -7.72
CA THR A 104 4.67 6.45 -8.74
C THR A 104 3.93 7.77 -8.60
N PHE A 105 3.49 8.11 -7.39
CA PHE A 105 2.81 9.38 -7.14
C PHE A 105 3.67 10.58 -7.55
N TRP A 106 4.96 10.54 -7.22
CA TRP A 106 5.93 11.55 -7.64
C TRP A 106 6.03 11.65 -9.16
N LEU A 107 6.20 10.54 -9.88
CA LEU A 107 6.30 10.53 -11.34
C LEU A 107 5.03 11.08 -12.02
N ILE A 108 3.84 10.73 -11.50
CA ILE A 108 2.57 11.27 -11.98
C ILE A 108 2.51 12.79 -11.75
N GLY A 109 2.89 13.26 -10.56
CA GLY A 109 2.94 14.68 -10.23
C GLY A 109 3.92 15.46 -11.12
N VAL A 110 5.12 14.92 -11.35
CA VAL A 110 6.13 15.51 -12.23
C VAL A 110 5.62 15.56 -13.68
N LYS A 111 5.06 14.47 -14.19
CA LYS A 111 4.47 14.42 -15.53
C LYS A 111 3.39 15.49 -15.69
N HIS A 112 2.47 15.57 -14.72
CA HIS A 112 1.36 16.52 -14.76
C HIS A 112 1.86 17.98 -14.71
N PHE A 113 2.82 18.27 -13.83
CA PHE A 113 3.45 19.59 -13.73
C PHE A 113 4.17 20.01 -15.02
N LEU A 114 4.84 19.08 -15.71
CA LEU A 114 5.56 19.38 -16.96
C LEU A 114 4.61 19.58 -18.15
N LEU A 115 3.56 18.77 -18.25
CA LEU A 115 2.60 18.83 -19.36
C LEU A 115 1.66 20.02 -19.26
N ASN A 116 1.20 20.35 -18.05
CA ASN A 116 0.21 21.41 -17.86
C ASN A 116 0.86 22.79 -17.79
N ARG A 117 0.80 23.52 -18.92
CA ARG A 117 1.28 24.89 -19.02
C ARG A 117 0.67 25.84 -17.98
N LYS A 118 -0.57 25.59 -17.54
CA LYS A 118 -1.26 26.39 -16.51
C LYS A 118 -0.66 26.27 -15.11
N GLN A 119 0.05 25.17 -14.82
CA GLN A 119 0.68 24.94 -13.52
C GLN A 119 2.16 25.38 -13.48
N ARG A 120 2.72 25.83 -14.60
CA ARG A 120 4.12 26.26 -14.67
C ARG A 120 4.25 27.70 -14.21
N HIS A 121 4.95 27.89 -13.11
CA HIS A 121 5.46 29.20 -12.69
C HIS A 121 6.54 29.68 -13.69
N GLU A 122 6.75 31.00 -13.79
CA GLU A 122 7.70 31.62 -14.72
C GLU A 122 9.13 31.03 -14.59
N ASN A 123 9.52 30.67 -13.36
CA ASN A 123 10.82 30.09 -13.01
C ASN A 123 10.83 28.56 -12.81
N TRP A 124 9.91 27.82 -13.46
CA TRP A 124 9.76 26.36 -13.27
C TRP A 124 11.06 25.56 -13.49
N MET A 125 11.96 26.04 -14.35
CA MET A 125 13.23 25.36 -14.66
C MET A 125 14.16 25.28 -13.44
N PHE A 126 14.19 26.32 -12.60
CA PHE A 126 14.94 26.30 -11.34
C PHE A 126 14.30 25.38 -10.29
N MET A 127 12.99 25.15 -10.38
CA MET A 127 12.25 24.27 -9.45
C MET A 127 12.45 22.78 -9.78
N ILE A 128 12.88 22.42 -11.00
CA ILE A 128 13.18 21.02 -11.35
C ILE A 128 14.34 20.47 -10.52
N ILE A 129 15.38 21.27 -10.30
CA ILE A 129 16.59 20.84 -9.59
C ILE A 129 16.24 20.31 -8.18
N PRO A 130 15.53 21.06 -7.32
CA PRO A 130 15.12 20.52 -6.02
C PRO A 130 14.12 19.36 -6.14
N ILE A 131 13.24 19.35 -7.15
CA ILE A 131 12.31 18.22 -7.36
C ILE A 131 13.08 16.91 -7.59
N VAL A 132 14.12 16.93 -8.42
CA VAL A 132 14.90 15.74 -8.78
C VAL A 132 15.85 15.32 -7.66
N ILE A 133 16.34 16.24 -6.83
CA ILE A 133 17.30 15.92 -5.76
C ILE A 133 16.59 15.58 -4.45
N ILE A 134 15.67 16.44 -4.00
CA ILE A 134 15.06 16.34 -2.65
C ILE A 134 13.98 15.26 -2.61
N SER A 135 13.16 15.14 -3.66
CA SER A 135 12.04 14.19 -3.68
C SER A 135 12.48 12.72 -3.57
N PRO A 136 13.48 12.19 -4.31
CA PRO A 136 13.88 10.78 -4.14
C PRO A 136 14.44 10.50 -2.74
N ILE A 137 15.17 11.45 -2.15
CA ILE A 137 15.71 11.31 -0.79
C ILE A 137 14.55 11.26 0.22
N SER A 138 13.57 12.16 0.11
CA SER A 138 12.42 12.18 0.99
C SER A 138 11.51 10.96 0.82
N ILE A 139 11.42 10.41 -0.39
CA ILE A 139 10.68 9.16 -0.68
C ILE A 139 11.32 7.98 0.06
N VAL A 140 12.65 7.84 -0.01
CA VAL A 140 13.36 6.73 0.66
C VAL A 140 13.24 6.86 2.18
N ILE A 141 13.56 8.02 2.73
CA ILE A 141 13.46 8.27 4.18
C ILE A 141 12.02 8.07 4.65
N GLY A 142 11.05 8.62 3.92
CA GLY A 142 9.65 8.52 4.29
C GLY A 142 9.05 7.13 4.10
N ALA A 143 9.63 6.27 3.25
CA ALA A 143 9.21 4.88 3.15
C ALA A 143 9.71 4.05 4.34
N VAL A 144 10.96 4.26 4.76
CA VAL A 144 11.58 3.60 5.92
C VAL A 144 10.88 4.00 7.22
N LEU A 145 10.57 5.29 7.37
CA LEU A 145 9.96 5.84 8.59
C LEU A 145 8.42 5.78 8.61
N ASP A 146 7.78 5.26 7.56
CA ASP A 146 6.32 5.29 7.41
C ASP A 146 5.70 6.70 7.48
N THR A 147 6.42 7.72 6.99
CA THR A 147 5.91 9.09 7.00
C THR A 147 5.13 9.37 5.71
N PRO A 148 3.98 10.06 5.75
CA PRO A 148 3.36 10.60 4.56
C PRO A 148 4.32 11.58 3.86
N THR A 149 4.27 11.62 2.53
CA THR A 149 5.03 12.59 1.72
C THR A 149 4.09 13.68 1.25
N LEU A 150 4.43 14.93 1.52
CA LEU A 150 3.62 16.09 1.20
C LEU A 150 4.21 16.82 0.00
N SER A 151 3.36 17.26 -0.91
CA SER A 151 3.75 18.16 -2.00
C SER A 151 3.94 19.57 -1.46
N PHE A 152 5.12 20.16 -1.65
CA PHE A 152 5.43 21.50 -1.18
C PHE A 152 4.76 22.56 -2.09
N LEU A 153 3.87 23.37 -1.51
CA LEU A 153 3.18 24.49 -2.19
C LEU A 153 2.49 24.10 -3.51
N GLY A 154 2.00 22.87 -3.62
CA GLY A 154 1.31 22.38 -4.82
C GLY A 154 2.23 21.98 -5.98
N ILE A 155 3.56 22.03 -5.80
CA ILE A 155 4.56 21.57 -6.76
C ILE A 155 4.89 20.09 -6.45
N PRO A 156 5.28 19.25 -7.43
CA PRO A 156 5.68 17.86 -7.18
C PRO A 156 7.04 17.70 -6.46
N LEU A 157 7.38 18.64 -5.58
CA LEU A 157 8.47 18.55 -4.63
C LEU A 157 7.94 17.82 -3.39
N LEU A 158 8.26 16.52 -3.28
CA LEU A 158 7.83 15.73 -2.13
C LEU A 158 8.78 15.96 -0.96
N VAL A 159 8.22 16.34 0.18
CA VAL A 159 8.94 16.49 1.45
C VAL A 159 8.36 15.50 2.46
N MET A 160 9.21 14.94 3.31
CA MET A 160 8.76 14.06 4.38
C MET A 160 7.84 14.83 5.34
N GLY A 161 6.68 14.27 5.62
CA GLY A 161 5.75 14.80 6.60
C GLY A 161 6.02 14.27 8.01
N PHE A 162 5.03 14.42 8.88
CA PHE A 162 5.11 13.98 10.27
C PHE A 162 5.00 12.45 10.37
N LEU A 163 5.74 11.84 11.31
CA LEU A 163 5.56 10.44 11.69
C LEU A 163 4.11 10.20 12.07
N ARG A 164 3.42 9.39 11.26
CA ARG A 164 2.01 9.07 11.49
C ARG A 164 1.95 7.66 12.06
N PRO A 165 1.45 7.48 13.30
CA PRO A 165 1.11 6.15 13.78
C PRO A 165 0.11 5.52 12.79
N THR A 166 0.42 4.32 12.30
CA THR A 166 -0.58 3.49 11.62
C THR A 166 -1.77 3.37 12.56
N ARG A 167 -2.97 3.82 12.13
CA ARG A 167 -4.15 3.95 13.00
C ARG A 167 -4.33 2.65 13.79
N MET A 168 -4.21 2.75 15.12
CA MET A 168 -4.47 1.65 16.07
C MET A 168 -5.85 1.79 16.72
N TRP A 169 -6.66 2.78 16.31
CA TRP A 169 -7.91 3.08 16.99
C TRP A 169 -9.07 2.30 16.33
N PRO A 170 -9.80 1.50 17.13
CA PRO A 170 -10.90 0.66 16.67
C PRO A 170 -12.20 1.43 16.41
N ASP A 171 -12.20 2.76 16.63
CA ASP A 171 -13.44 3.49 16.66
C ASP A 171 -13.75 4.21 15.34
N ILE A 172 -14.68 3.63 14.59
CA ILE A 172 -15.28 4.17 13.37
C ILE A 172 -16.43 5.14 13.73
N ASN A 173 -16.51 5.59 14.99
CA ASN A 173 -17.42 6.61 15.48
C ASN A 173 -17.02 8.02 14.98
N HIS A 174 -17.08 8.22 13.67
CA HIS A 174 -17.25 9.58 13.14
C HIS A 174 -18.75 9.91 13.12
N GLU A 175 -19.10 11.15 13.46
CA GLU A 175 -20.42 11.71 13.19
C GLU A 175 -20.63 11.72 11.67
N TYR A 176 -21.30 10.69 11.17
CA TYR A 176 -21.73 10.65 9.78
C TYR A 176 -22.79 11.74 9.59
N SER A 177 -22.65 12.51 8.51
CA SER A 177 -23.64 13.53 8.12
C SER A 177 -25.04 12.91 8.15
N SER A 178 -25.97 13.50 8.89
CA SER A 178 -27.36 13.03 8.99
C SER A 178 -28.24 13.46 7.81
N GLY A 179 -27.61 13.96 6.73
CA GLY A 179 -28.28 14.47 5.54
C GLY A 179 -29.04 13.41 4.72
N GLN A 180 -29.74 13.89 3.69
CA GLN A 180 -30.49 13.03 2.76
C GLN A 180 -29.57 12.02 2.05
N ASP A 181 -28.35 12.42 1.74
CA ASP A 181 -27.29 11.61 1.14
C ASP A 181 -26.97 10.37 1.98
N ALA A 182 -26.94 10.50 3.30
CA ALA A 182 -26.65 9.37 4.18
C ALA A 182 -27.76 8.31 4.17
N LYS A 183 -29.03 8.71 4.03
CA LYS A 183 -30.15 7.75 3.89
C LYS A 183 -30.04 6.96 2.59
N LEU A 184 -29.68 7.64 1.50
CA LEU A 184 -29.45 7.00 0.21
C LEU A 184 -28.29 6.01 0.28
N TYR A 185 -27.14 6.44 0.81
CA TYR A 185 -25.97 5.56 0.92
C TYR A 185 -26.23 4.38 1.86
N SER A 186 -26.96 4.60 2.96
CA SER A 186 -27.39 3.53 3.88
C SER A 186 -28.28 2.50 3.18
N ALA A 187 -29.22 2.93 2.33
CA ALA A 187 -30.09 2.01 1.59
C ALA A 187 -29.33 1.17 0.53
N MET A 188 -28.30 1.73 -0.09
CA MET A 188 -27.49 1.05 -1.11
C MET A 188 -26.42 0.11 -0.51
N MET A 189 -25.95 0.42 0.71
CA MET A 189 -24.86 -0.27 1.39
C MET A 189 -24.97 -1.81 1.38
N PRO A 190 -26.11 -2.45 1.71
CA PRO A 190 -26.18 -3.90 1.82
C PRO A 190 -25.93 -4.61 0.47
N SER A 191 -26.49 -4.07 -0.62
CA SER A 191 -26.33 -4.63 -1.97
C SER A 191 -24.90 -4.47 -2.48
N LEU A 192 -24.31 -3.29 -2.22
CA LEU A 192 -22.93 -2.99 -2.60
C LEU A 192 -21.95 -3.90 -1.85
N MET A 193 -22.09 -4.04 -0.53
CA MET A 193 -21.22 -4.89 0.28
C MET A 193 -21.33 -6.36 -0.09
N LYS A 194 -22.52 -6.86 -0.43
CA LYS A 194 -22.70 -8.22 -0.94
C LYS A 194 -21.96 -8.43 -2.27
N SER A 195 -22.03 -7.45 -3.16
CA SER A 195 -21.35 -7.50 -4.46
C SER A 195 -19.84 -7.44 -4.30
N ILE A 196 -19.32 -6.54 -3.46
CA ILE A 196 -17.90 -6.45 -3.13
C ILE A 196 -17.40 -7.74 -2.50
N SER A 197 -18.13 -8.30 -1.53
CA SER A 197 -17.79 -9.57 -0.90
C SER A 197 -17.69 -10.71 -1.93
N LYS A 198 -18.63 -10.79 -2.88
CA LYS A 198 -18.58 -11.75 -4.01
C LYS A 198 -17.36 -11.49 -4.91
N LEU A 199 -17.05 -10.23 -5.20
CA LEU A 199 -15.90 -9.89 -6.07
C LEU A 199 -14.56 -10.22 -5.38
N ILE A 200 -14.45 -10.01 -4.06
CA ILE A 200 -13.26 -10.40 -3.28
C ILE A 200 -13.15 -11.92 -3.25
N SER A 201 -14.23 -12.64 -2.93
CA SER A 201 -14.18 -14.11 -2.82
C SER A 201 -13.93 -14.82 -4.15
N THR A 202 -14.29 -14.18 -5.28
CA THR A 202 -13.98 -14.66 -6.63
C THR A 202 -12.60 -14.21 -7.14
N GLY A 203 -11.84 -13.45 -6.35
CA GLY A 203 -10.52 -12.93 -6.72
C GLY A 203 -10.56 -11.89 -7.85
N ARG A 204 -11.73 -11.33 -8.17
CA ARG A 204 -11.90 -10.31 -9.22
C ARG A 204 -11.40 -8.94 -8.79
N ILE A 205 -11.44 -8.65 -7.48
CA ILE A 205 -10.83 -7.47 -6.89
C ILE A 205 -9.81 -7.90 -5.82
N PRO A 206 -8.70 -7.17 -5.65
CA PRO A 206 -7.72 -7.49 -4.63
C PRO A 206 -8.34 -7.30 -3.24
N PRO A 207 -7.78 -7.97 -2.22
CA PRO A 207 -8.18 -7.76 -0.83
C PRO A 207 -8.03 -6.27 -0.45
N ILE A 208 -9.04 -5.76 0.26
CA ILE A 208 -9.09 -4.37 0.71
C ILE A 208 -8.38 -4.27 2.04
N TYR A 209 -7.17 -3.72 2.07
CA TYR A 209 -6.44 -3.48 3.32
C TYR A 209 -6.65 -2.08 3.87
N PRO A 210 -6.37 -1.84 5.17
CA PRO A 210 -6.36 -0.50 5.74
C PRO A 210 -5.45 0.44 4.94
N GLY A 211 -6.02 1.56 4.47
CA GLY A 211 -5.30 2.53 3.64
C GLY A 211 -5.50 2.37 2.12
N ASN A 212 -6.05 1.23 1.67
CA ASN A 212 -6.52 1.10 0.29
C ASN A 212 -7.79 1.94 0.11
N VAL A 213 -7.87 2.63 -1.03
CA VAL A 213 -9.06 3.37 -1.46
C VAL A 213 -9.45 2.85 -2.83
N LEU A 214 -10.66 2.30 -2.94
CA LEU A 214 -11.25 1.93 -4.22
C LEU A 214 -12.21 3.03 -4.64
N LEU A 215 -12.19 3.37 -5.92
CA LEU A 215 -13.16 4.25 -6.55
C LEU A 215 -14.20 3.37 -7.25
N ALA A 216 -15.47 3.52 -6.88
CA ALA A 216 -16.59 2.88 -7.54
C ALA A 216 -17.46 3.93 -8.26
N ARG A 217 -17.83 3.61 -9.49
CA ARG A 217 -18.78 4.38 -10.31
C ARG A 217 -20.09 3.62 -10.35
N ILE A 218 -21.18 4.24 -9.90
CA ILE A 218 -22.54 3.69 -9.98
C ILE A 218 -23.42 4.73 -10.65
N ASP A 219 -23.84 4.46 -11.89
CA ASP A 219 -24.55 5.41 -12.75
C ASP A 219 -23.85 6.77 -12.79
N SER A 220 -24.51 7.82 -12.30
CA SER A 220 -23.96 9.19 -12.23
C SER A 220 -23.10 9.48 -11.00
N ARG A 221 -22.88 8.50 -10.11
CA ARG A 221 -22.31 8.72 -8.77
C ARG A 221 -20.92 8.12 -8.62
N LEU A 222 -20.06 8.86 -7.92
CA LEU A 222 -18.73 8.42 -7.54
C LEU A 222 -18.71 8.10 -6.04
N LEU A 223 -18.21 6.92 -5.71
CA LEU A 223 -18.06 6.44 -4.34
C LEU A 223 -16.59 6.11 -4.09
N LEU A 224 -16.11 6.54 -2.94
CA LEU A 224 -14.81 6.17 -2.40
C LEU A 224 -15.03 5.14 -1.29
N LEU A 225 -14.53 3.93 -1.52
CA LEU A 225 -14.53 2.82 -0.58
C LEU A 225 -13.14 2.76 0.05
N ARG A 226 -13.04 3.10 1.33
CA ARG A 226 -11.77 3.06 2.06
C ARG A 226 -11.77 1.90 3.04
N GLY A 227 -10.77 1.01 2.93
CA GLY A 227 -10.55 -0.03 3.95
C GLY A 227 -10.26 0.62 5.30
N ALA A 228 -11.12 0.37 6.27
CA ALA A 228 -10.94 0.81 7.65
C ALA A 228 -10.16 -0.26 8.42
N GLU A 229 -10.68 -1.48 8.43
CA GLU A 229 -10.13 -2.62 9.17
C GLU A 229 -10.32 -3.92 8.40
N THR A 230 -9.37 -4.84 8.56
CA THR A 230 -9.45 -6.20 8.01
C THR A 230 -9.24 -7.21 9.12
N TRP A 231 -9.89 -8.35 9.02
CA TRP A 231 -9.63 -9.52 9.86
C TRP A 231 -9.80 -10.78 9.00
N PHE A 232 -9.49 -11.94 9.57
CA PHE A 232 -9.46 -13.21 8.84
C PHE A 232 -10.73 -13.52 8.03
N GLU A 233 -11.92 -13.16 8.53
CA GLU A 233 -13.21 -13.47 7.90
C GLU A 233 -13.94 -12.25 7.32
N GLY A 234 -13.34 -11.06 7.35
CA GLY A 234 -14.09 -9.86 6.97
C GLY A 234 -13.28 -8.59 6.85
N VAL A 235 -13.94 -7.58 6.28
CA VAL A 235 -13.40 -6.24 6.08
C VAL A 235 -14.45 -5.21 6.45
N SER A 236 -14.03 -4.20 7.19
CA SER A 236 -14.79 -2.99 7.44
C SER A 236 -14.35 -1.90 6.48
N VAL A 237 -15.30 -1.29 5.79
CA VAL A 237 -15.06 -0.28 4.75
C VAL A 237 -15.84 0.97 5.09
N ILE A 238 -15.17 2.12 5.03
CA ILE A 238 -15.81 3.44 5.08
C ILE A 238 -16.18 3.83 3.66
N ILE A 239 -17.46 4.10 3.42
CA ILE A 239 -17.94 4.58 2.13
C ILE A 239 -18.17 6.08 2.23
N THR A 240 -17.55 6.82 1.32
CA THR A 240 -17.76 8.26 1.15
C THR A 240 -18.24 8.48 -0.26
N GLY A 241 -19.44 9.03 -0.43
CA GLY A 241 -19.93 9.43 -1.74
C GLY A 241 -19.68 10.90 -2.02
N THR A 242 -19.67 11.27 -3.30
CA THR A 242 -19.77 12.68 -3.72
C THR A 242 -21.18 13.22 -3.46
N GLU A 243 -21.33 14.54 -3.38
CA GLU A 243 -22.61 15.23 -3.14
C GLU A 243 -23.70 14.79 -4.13
N LEU A 244 -24.96 14.77 -3.67
CA LEU A 244 -26.11 14.35 -4.50
C LEU A 244 -26.37 15.28 -5.70
N GLU A 245 -26.03 16.57 -5.58
CA GLU A 245 -26.12 17.55 -6.65
C GLU A 245 -24.74 17.77 -7.28
N PRO A 246 -24.52 17.35 -8.53
CA PRO A 246 -23.22 17.49 -9.16
C PRO A 246 -22.92 18.97 -9.41
N THR A 247 -21.91 19.51 -8.74
CA THR A 247 -21.30 20.78 -9.15
C THR A 247 -20.63 20.60 -10.52
N SER A 248 -20.45 21.70 -11.26
CA SER A 248 -19.84 21.66 -12.60
C SER A 248 -18.45 21.00 -12.62
N CYS A 249 -17.70 21.10 -11.52
CA CYS A 249 -16.43 20.41 -11.35
C CYS A 249 -16.60 18.88 -11.24
N HIS A 250 -17.58 18.40 -10.46
CA HIS A 250 -17.84 16.96 -10.31
C HIS A 250 -18.37 16.32 -11.59
N ALA A 251 -19.10 17.07 -12.43
CA ALA A 251 -19.52 16.60 -13.74
C ALA A 251 -18.31 16.37 -14.68
N LEU A 252 -17.32 17.27 -14.65
CA LEU A 252 -16.07 17.11 -15.41
C LEU A 252 -15.24 15.93 -14.90
N GLU A 253 -15.08 15.80 -13.58
CA GLU A 253 -14.37 14.67 -12.97
C GLU A 253 -15.06 13.32 -13.29
N GLY A 254 -16.39 13.27 -13.20
CA GLY A 254 -17.18 12.10 -13.59
C GLY A 254 -16.98 11.73 -15.06
N THR A 255 -16.97 12.72 -15.95
CA THR A 255 -16.72 12.50 -17.39
C THR A 255 -15.31 11.97 -17.65
N GLU A 256 -14.31 12.42 -16.90
CA GLU A 256 -12.94 11.92 -17.00
C GLU A 256 -12.85 10.46 -16.52
N VAL A 257 -13.51 10.13 -15.40
CA VAL A 257 -13.61 8.74 -14.92
C VAL A 257 -14.33 7.86 -15.93
N ASP A 258 -15.43 8.32 -16.51
CA ASP A 258 -16.18 7.59 -17.54
C ASP A 258 -15.31 7.40 -18.80
N THR A 259 -14.49 8.38 -19.16
CA THR A 259 -13.53 8.24 -20.27
C THR A 259 -12.47 7.17 -19.98
N VAL A 260 -11.92 7.16 -18.76
CA VAL A 260 -10.96 6.13 -18.32
C VAL A 260 -11.61 4.75 -18.31
N LEU A 261 -12.82 4.64 -17.77
CA LEU A 261 -13.58 3.39 -17.73
C LEU A 261 -13.90 2.91 -19.15
N ASN A 262 -14.39 3.79 -20.03
CA ASN A 262 -14.72 3.43 -21.40
C ASN A 262 -13.49 2.96 -22.19
N ASN A 263 -12.37 3.66 -22.00
CA ASN A 263 -11.11 3.30 -22.63
C ASN A 263 -10.55 1.96 -22.11
N GLY A 264 -10.83 1.57 -20.87
CA GLY A 264 -10.34 0.33 -20.28
C GLY A 264 -11.30 -0.85 -20.34
N LEU A 265 -12.61 -0.63 -20.42
CA LEU A 265 -13.66 -1.66 -20.43
C LEU A 265 -14.16 -1.97 -21.85
N PHE A 266 -14.26 -0.98 -22.74
CA PHE A 266 -14.93 -1.13 -24.04
C PHE A 266 -13.99 -1.02 -25.24
N VAL A 267 -12.70 -0.69 -25.04
CA VAL A 267 -11.70 -0.80 -26.09
C VAL A 267 -11.12 -2.21 -26.08
N ASP A 268 -11.72 -3.02 -26.95
CA ASP A 268 -11.15 -4.18 -27.63
C ASP A 268 -11.43 -5.57 -27.04
N ALA A 269 -12.67 -6.02 -27.23
CA ALA A 269 -13.02 -7.44 -27.30
C ALA A 269 -12.27 -8.21 -28.41
N SER A 270 -11.38 -7.57 -29.18
CA SER A 270 -10.65 -8.22 -30.26
C SER A 270 -9.13 -8.31 -30.15
N GLN A 271 -8.38 -7.55 -29.31
CA GLN A 271 -6.92 -7.78 -29.31
C GLN A 271 -6.00 -7.20 -28.20
N LYS A 272 -6.50 -6.69 -27.07
CA LYS A 272 -5.60 -6.31 -25.95
C LYS A 272 -6.03 -6.93 -24.63
N THR A 273 -5.29 -7.95 -24.20
CA THR A 273 -5.45 -8.63 -22.91
C THR A 273 -5.07 -7.76 -21.70
N VAL A 274 -4.45 -6.59 -21.92
CA VAL A 274 -4.02 -5.66 -20.86
C VAL A 274 -4.17 -4.22 -21.36
N TRP A 275 -5.01 -3.42 -20.70
CA TRP A 275 -5.05 -1.96 -20.86
C TRP A 275 -4.29 -1.31 -19.71
N LEU A 276 -3.23 -0.59 -20.03
CA LEU A 276 -2.48 0.20 -19.05
C LEU A 276 -3.06 1.62 -19.05
N ASN A 277 -3.61 2.06 -17.92
CA ASN A 277 -4.08 3.43 -17.78
C ASN A 277 -2.92 4.42 -18.03
N HIS A 278 -3.21 5.58 -18.63
CA HIS A 278 -2.25 6.67 -18.80
C HIS A 278 -1.61 7.12 -17.47
N THR A 279 -2.26 6.82 -16.35
CA THR A 279 -1.74 6.83 -14.99
C THR A 279 -1.30 5.41 -14.60
N ILE A 280 0.01 5.18 -14.63
CA ILE A 280 0.74 3.88 -14.64
C ILE A 280 0.33 2.84 -13.56
N MET A 281 -0.50 3.18 -12.57
CA MET A 281 -0.88 2.28 -11.46
C MET A 281 -2.38 2.20 -11.15
N HIS A 282 -3.26 2.80 -11.95
CA HIS A 282 -4.70 2.51 -11.80
C HIS A 282 -5.01 1.21 -12.55
N THR A 283 -4.98 0.09 -11.82
CA THR A 283 -5.52 -1.17 -12.33
C THR A 283 -7.03 -1.05 -12.41
N LEU A 284 -7.58 -1.00 -13.62
CA LEU A 284 -9.00 -1.20 -13.82
C LEU A 284 -9.30 -2.68 -13.59
N LEU A 285 -10.13 -2.96 -12.60
CA LEU A 285 -10.54 -4.32 -12.27
C LEU A 285 -11.91 -4.55 -12.89
N THR A 286 -11.94 -5.39 -13.93
CA THR A 286 -13.16 -5.67 -14.67
C THR A 286 -14.02 -6.67 -13.89
N GLY A 287 -15.09 -6.18 -13.26
CA GLY A 287 -16.16 -7.02 -12.72
C GLY A 287 -17.20 -7.36 -13.78
N TYR A 288 -16.81 -8.03 -14.88
CA TYR A 288 -17.78 -8.48 -15.88
C TYR A 288 -18.50 -9.74 -15.34
N ASP A 289 -19.74 -9.59 -14.89
CA ASP A 289 -20.61 -10.72 -14.56
C ASP A 289 -21.41 -11.08 -15.83
N SER A 290 -20.98 -12.13 -16.53
CA SER A 290 -21.66 -12.66 -17.73
C SER A 290 -23.09 -13.17 -17.48
N SER A 291 -23.54 -13.14 -16.23
CA SER A 291 -24.89 -13.53 -15.78
C SER A 291 -25.87 -12.38 -15.65
N VAL A 292 -25.43 -11.11 -15.80
CA VAL A 292 -26.34 -9.96 -15.82
C VAL A 292 -26.63 -9.65 -17.28
N PRO A 293 -27.85 -9.91 -17.81
CA PRO A 293 -28.19 -9.49 -19.15
C PRO A 293 -28.04 -7.97 -19.21
N THR A 294 -27.19 -7.51 -20.12
CA THR A 294 -27.11 -6.11 -20.50
C THR A 294 -28.48 -5.71 -21.02
N ALA A 295 -29.29 -5.08 -20.17
CA ALA A 295 -30.46 -4.38 -20.64
C ALA A 295 -29.94 -3.21 -21.49
N PRO A 296 -30.34 -3.09 -22.76
CA PRO A 296 -30.12 -1.85 -23.48
C PRO A 296 -31.00 -0.81 -22.80
N PHE A 297 -30.44 0.31 -22.31
CA PHE A 297 -30.97 1.68 -22.36
C PHE A 297 -30.02 2.63 -21.62
#